data_AF-A0A1H0IGE5-F1
#
_entry.id   AF-A0A1H0IGE5-F1
#
_cell.length_a   1.000
_cell.length_b   1.000
_cell.length_c   1.000
_cell.angle_alpha   90.00
_cell.angle_beta   90.00
_cell.angle_gamma   90.00
#
_symmetry.space_group_name_H-M   'P 1'
#
loop_
_entity.id
_entity.type
_entity.pdbx_description
1 polymer ?
#
loop_
_entity_poly.entity_id
_entity_poly.type
_entity_poly.pdbx_seq_one_letter_code
_entity_poly.pdbx_strand_id
1 'polypeptide(L)'
;MGYDISYHPINETEIKEWYFDVLNDPELITGIAGQYQVEDFYKEKYQQVINIGLGTNPDDSFERSHGYYIAVIQGFLRKYYYTRGSAFSFLLEERPYFERYTRDFKTIVPDSISNPISNRIAQNYSSGVFIPATQVARLLEDYENDQAVRTDLDGFFSDGRIGVFLRALEDAKQQALGLLEATEVVEPNPLNLNDSACYSNLFNCDQEGAYLFKQAAMAQMKAMEEQHNLQPGEIANNAERVVMNTEEIEEKEKKGFWKKLLG
;
A
#
# COMPACT_ATOMS: atom_id res chain seq x y z
N MET A 1 1.20 -17.03 -3.78
CA MET A 1 0.36 -15.85 -4.10
C MET A 1 1.16 -14.62 -3.73
N GLY A 2 1.20 -13.59 -4.57
CA GLY A 2 1.88 -12.34 -4.24
C GLY A 2 1.08 -11.49 -3.25
N TYR A 3 1.69 -10.40 -2.79
CA TYR A 3 1.02 -9.33 -2.05
C TYR A 3 0.51 -8.25 -3.00
N ASP A 4 -0.60 -7.60 -2.64
CA ASP A 4 -1.10 -6.43 -3.34
C ASP A 4 -0.44 -5.20 -2.71
N ILE A 5 0.59 -4.65 -3.33
CA ILE A 5 1.41 -3.59 -2.74
C ILE A 5 0.92 -2.22 -3.20
N SER A 6 0.84 -1.27 -2.28
CA SER A 6 0.58 0.12 -2.56
C SER A 6 1.69 1.04 -2.06
N TYR A 7 1.91 2.14 -2.79
CA TYR A 7 2.90 3.17 -2.48
C TYR A 7 2.21 4.52 -2.35
N HIS A 8 2.39 5.15 -1.20
CA HIS A 8 1.63 6.28 -0.70
C HIS A 8 2.56 7.49 -0.51
N PRO A 9 2.57 8.48 -1.43
CA PRO A 9 3.31 9.71 -1.24
C PRO A 9 2.84 10.46 0.02
N ILE A 10 3.71 10.58 1.03
CA ILE A 10 3.43 11.24 2.32
C ILE A 10 4.73 11.65 3.00
N ASN A 11 4.75 12.77 3.72
CA ASN A 11 5.88 13.18 4.55
C ASN A 11 5.61 13.02 6.06
N GLU A 12 6.64 13.22 6.87
CA GLU A 12 6.58 13.07 8.34
C GLU A 12 5.60 14.06 8.99
N THR A 13 5.51 15.28 8.46
CA THR A 13 4.55 16.29 8.94
C THR A 13 3.12 15.84 8.68
N GLU A 14 2.83 15.33 7.48
CA GLU A 14 1.52 14.80 7.10
C GLU A 14 1.19 13.52 7.89
N ILE A 15 2.15 12.64 8.16
CA ILE A 15 1.94 11.49 9.07
C ILE A 15 1.50 11.97 10.45
N LYS A 16 2.15 13.01 10.98
CA LYS A 16 1.77 13.60 12.27
C LYS A 16 0.39 14.24 12.20
N GLU A 17 0.16 15.16 11.26
CA GLU A 17 -1.05 15.98 11.17
C GLU A 17 -2.28 15.18 10.76
N TRP A 18 -2.14 14.19 9.87
CA TRP A 18 -3.27 13.40 9.36
C TRP A 18 -3.54 12.14 10.17
N TYR A 19 -2.68 11.79 11.13
CA TYR A 19 -2.91 10.59 11.91
C TYR A 19 -2.73 10.82 13.40
N PHE A 20 -1.51 11.11 13.85
CA PHE A 20 -1.24 11.17 15.30
C PHE A 20 -1.92 12.35 15.99
N ASP A 21 -1.99 13.52 15.35
CA ASP A 21 -2.73 14.66 15.89
C ASP A 21 -4.23 14.38 15.91
N VAL A 22 -4.75 13.73 14.87
CA VAL A 22 -6.17 13.35 14.75
C VAL A 22 -6.57 12.27 15.76
N LEU A 23 -5.66 11.35 16.11
CA LEU A 23 -5.89 10.42 17.22
C LEU A 23 -6.13 11.17 18.54
N ASN A 24 -5.45 12.30 18.76
CA ASN A 24 -5.64 13.09 19.97
C ASN A 24 -6.86 14.03 19.88
N ASP A 25 -7.16 14.52 18.67
CA ASP A 25 -8.27 15.44 18.39
C ASP A 25 -8.99 15.08 17.07
N PRO A 26 -10.01 14.21 17.12
CA PRO A 26 -10.77 13.83 15.93
C PRO A 26 -11.51 14.98 15.24
N GLU A 27 -11.70 16.14 15.88
CA GLU A 27 -12.36 17.29 15.26
C GLU A 27 -11.57 17.85 14.06
N LEU A 28 -10.25 17.61 14.05
CA LEU A 28 -9.33 18.00 12.97
C LEU A 28 -9.68 17.38 11.62
N ILE A 29 -10.37 16.25 11.58
CA ILE A 29 -10.77 15.56 10.33
C ILE A 29 -11.57 16.49 9.43
N THR A 30 -12.44 17.34 9.98
CA THR A 30 -13.26 18.24 9.15
C THR A 30 -12.41 19.26 8.41
N GLY A 31 -11.39 19.83 9.06
CA GLY A 31 -10.48 20.78 8.44
C GLY A 31 -9.62 20.13 7.36
N ILE A 32 -9.04 18.96 7.67
CA ILE A 32 -8.19 18.21 6.74
C ILE A 32 -9.01 17.76 5.52
N ALA A 33 -10.18 17.15 5.72
CA ALA A 33 -11.06 16.73 4.63
C ALA A 33 -11.47 17.90 3.73
N GLY A 34 -11.75 19.07 4.32
CA GLY A 34 -12.06 20.29 3.56
C GLY A 34 -10.90 20.78 2.70
N GLN A 35 -9.66 20.76 3.24
CA GLN A 35 -8.46 21.16 2.50
C GLN A 35 -8.21 20.28 1.27
N TYR A 36 -8.45 18.98 1.39
CA TYR A 36 -8.22 17.99 0.33
C TYR A 36 -9.47 17.67 -0.51
N GLN A 37 -10.58 18.41 -0.30
CA GLN A 37 -11.85 18.23 -1.01
C GLN A 37 -12.37 16.78 -0.96
N VAL A 38 -12.20 16.15 0.20
CA VAL A 38 -12.63 14.77 0.45
C VAL A 38 -14.16 14.75 0.55
N GLU A 39 -14.80 13.86 -0.22
CA GLU A 39 -16.25 13.65 -0.15
C GLU A 39 -16.68 13.15 1.24
N ASP A 40 -17.91 13.50 1.66
CA ASP A 40 -18.44 13.15 2.98
C ASP A 40 -18.37 11.64 3.27
N PHE A 41 -18.59 10.81 2.24
CA PHE A 41 -18.43 9.36 2.35
C PHE A 41 -17.02 8.97 2.83
N TYR A 42 -15.96 9.50 2.21
CA TYR A 42 -14.57 9.19 2.60
C TYR A 42 -14.16 9.88 3.89
N LYS A 43 -14.78 11.03 4.22
CA LYS A 43 -14.62 11.66 5.54
C LYS A 43 -15.13 10.76 6.67
N GLU A 44 -16.30 10.12 6.48
CA GLU A 44 -16.81 9.13 7.44
C GLU A 44 -15.89 7.92 7.56
N LYS A 45 -15.31 7.44 6.45
CA LYS A 45 -14.34 6.33 6.46
C LYS A 45 -13.05 6.72 7.19
N TYR A 46 -12.55 7.94 6.99
CA TYR A 46 -11.41 8.46 7.73
C TYR A 46 -11.69 8.46 9.24
N GLN A 47 -12.84 8.97 9.68
CA GLN A 47 -13.25 8.91 11.09
C GLN A 47 -13.31 7.46 11.62
N GLN A 48 -13.81 6.52 10.82
CA GLN A 48 -13.83 5.10 11.20
C GLN A 48 -12.42 4.55 11.40
N VAL A 49 -11.47 4.86 10.50
CA VAL A 49 -10.06 4.43 10.64
C VAL A 49 -9.42 5.00 11.90
N ILE A 50 -9.68 6.26 12.23
CA ILE A 50 -9.19 6.89 13.49
C ILE A 50 -9.78 6.19 14.71
N ASN A 51 -11.08 5.85 14.71
CA ASN A 51 -11.70 5.13 15.82
C ASN A 51 -11.10 3.73 16.04
N ILE A 52 -10.68 3.05 14.97
CA ILE A 52 -9.94 1.79 15.08
C ILE A 52 -8.55 2.04 15.66
N GLY A 53 -7.86 3.07 15.16
CA GLY A 53 -6.55 3.49 15.65
C GLY A 53 -6.55 3.72 17.17
N LEU A 54 -7.57 4.41 17.69
CA LEU A 54 -7.79 4.64 19.12
C LEU A 54 -7.99 3.36 19.95
N GLY A 55 -8.52 2.30 19.33
CA GLY A 55 -8.73 0.99 19.96
C GLY A 55 -7.56 0.01 19.79
N THR A 56 -6.42 0.45 19.25
CA THR A 56 -5.27 -0.42 19.00
C THR A 56 -4.64 -0.87 20.32
N ASN A 57 -4.40 -2.17 20.48
CA ASN A 57 -3.72 -2.69 21.67
C ASN A 57 -2.23 -2.33 21.62
N PRO A 58 -1.58 -2.00 22.75
CA PRO A 58 -0.14 -1.69 22.77
C PRO A 58 0.77 -2.81 22.27
N ASP A 59 0.33 -4.07 22.38
CA ASP A 59 1.10 -5.24 21.94
C ASP A 59 0.90 -5.55 20.43
N ASP A 60 -0.07 -4.91 19.77
CA ASP A 60 -0.30 -5.10 18.34
C ASP A 60 0.87 -4.53 17.53
N SER A 61 1.26 -5.20 16.43
CA SER A 61 2.28 -4.67 15.51
C SER A 61 1.87 -3.28 15.01
N PHE A 62 2.83 -2.33 15.05
CA PHE A 62 2.64 -1.01 14.46
C PHE A 62 2.27 -1.11 12.99
N GLU A 63 2.94 -2.00 12.25
CA GLU A 63 2.74 -2.11 10.81
C GLU A 63 1.34 -2.59 10.44
N ARG A 64 0.75 -3.48 11.24
CA ARG A 64 -0.64 -3.99 11.07
C ARG A 64 -1.71 -3.09 11.68
N SER A 65 -1.32 -2.00 12.33
CA SER A 65 -2.21 -1.07 12.99
C SER A 65 -1.94 0.35 12.49
N HIS A 66 -1.33 1.20 13.32
CA HIS A 66 -1.05 2.61 13.04
C HIS A 66 -0.42 2.84 11.66
N GLY A 67 0.63 2.09 11.30
CA GLY A 67 1.29 2.24 10.01
C GLY A 67 0.38 1.93 8.82
N TYR A 68 -0.42 0.86 8.90
CA TYR A 68 -1.42 0.53 7.87
C TYR A 68 -2.52 1.60 7.79
N TYR A 69 -3.00 2.09 8.94
CA TYR A 69 -4.02 3.13 9.00
C TYR A 69 -3.54 4.45 8.39
N ILE A 70 -2.27 4.81 8.59
CA ILE A 70 -1.63 5.96 7.93
C ILE A 70 -1.72 5.83 6.41
N ALA A 71 -1.39 4.66 5.85
CA ALA A 71 -1.47 4.42 4.40
C ALA A 71 -2.90 4.50 3.87
N VAL A 72 -3.87 3.91 4.58
CA VAL A 72 -5.30 4.00 4.23
C VAL A 72 -5.79 5.45 4.23
N ILE A 73 -5.43 6.23 5.26
CA ILE A 73 -5.82 7.64 5.39
C ILE A 73 -5.18 8.49 4.30
N GLN A 74 -3.90 8.29 4.01
CA GLN A 74 -3.22 8.95 2.91
C GLN A 74 -4.00 8.76 1.61
N GLY A 75 -4.46 7.55 1.32
CA GLY A 75 -5.18 7.26 0.09
C GLY A 75 -6.56 7.92 0.01
N PHE A 76 -7.19 8.31 1.12
CA PHE A 76 -8.41 9.12 1.10
C PHE A 76 -8.12 10.55 0.62
N LEU A 77 -6.96 11.08 0.99
CA LEU A 77 -6.60 12.48 0.82
C LEU A 77 -5.95 12.77 -0.54
N ARG A 78 -5.24 11.79 -1.11
CA ARG A 78 -4.43 12.02 -2.31
C ARG A 78 -4.12 10.74 -3.08
N LYS A 79 -3.57 10.94 -4.29
CA LYS A 79 -3.14 9.87 -5.20
C LYS A 79 -2.14 8.92 -4.54
N TYR A 80 -2.28 7.62 -4.82
CA TYR A 80 -1.34 6.56 -4.48
C TYR A 80 -1.24 5.55 -5.63
N TYR A 81 -0.29 4.63 -5.50
CA TYR A 81 0.12 3.72 -6.58
C TYR A 81 -0.01 2.27 -6.14
N TYR A 82 -0.22 1.36 -7.09
CA TYR A 82 -0.36 -0.07 -6.82
C TYR A 82 0.58 -0.90 -7.68
N THR A 83 1.15 -1.97 -7.13
CA THR A 83 1.90 -3.00 -7.85
C THR A 83 1.61 -4.39 -7.28
N ARG A 84 1.60 -5.42 -8.14
CA ARG A 84 1.43 -6.81 -7.71
C ARG A 84 2.78 -7.45 -7.40
N GLY A 85 3.00 -7.86 -6.16
CA GLY A 85 4.10 -8.76 -5.76
C GLY A 85 5.49 -8.15 -5.67
N SER A 86 5.66 -6.85 -5.91
CA SER A 86 6.96 -6.17 -5.85
C SER A 86 6.95 -5.13 -4.72
N ALA A 87 7.31 -5.58 -3.51
CA ALA A 87 7.45 -4.73 -2.34
C ALA A 87 8.92 -4.32 -2.14
N PHE A 88 9.16 -3.04 -1.87
CA PHE A 88 10.47 -2.54 -1.47
C PHE A 88 10.95 -3.21 -0.18
N SER A 89 10.06 -3.55 0.77
CA SER A 89 10.42 -4.38 1.94
C SER A 89 11.10 -5.70 1.55
N PHE A 90 10.62 -6.38 0.51
CA PHE A 90 11.20 -7.65 0.05
C PHE A 90 12.51 -7.41 -0.73
N LEU A 91 12.63 -6.29 -1.45
CA LEU A 91 13.90 -5.89 -2.05
C LEU A 91 14.99 -5.72 -0.98
N LEU A 92 14.68 -5.18 0.21
CA LEU A 92 15.65 -5.05 1.29
C LEU A 92 16.18 -6.41 1.77
N GLU A 93 15.36 -7.46 1.77
CA GLU A 93 15.79 -8.80 2.15
C GLU A 93 16.78 -9.37 1.12
N GLU A 94 16.58 -9.09 -0.16
CA GLU A 94 17.46 -9.55 -1.24
C GLU A 94 18.70 -8.67 -1.43
N ARG A 95 18.57 -7.37 -1.16
CA ARG A 95 19.58 -6.32 -1.37
C ARG A 95 19.60 -5.36 -0.19
N PRO A 96 20.21 -5.74 0.96
CA PRO A 96 20.18 -4.94 2.18
C PRO A 96 20.74 -3.52 2.07
N TYR A 97 21.59 -3.23 1.07
CA TYR A 97 22.14 -1.90 0.89
C TYR A 97 21.08 -0.83 0.56
N PHE A 98 19.88 -1.23 0.09
CA PHE A 98 18.75 -0.30 -0.11
C PHE A 98 18.17 0.23 1.21
N GLU A 99 18.52 -0.34 2.37
CA GLU A 99 18.18 0.23 3.69
C GLU A 99 18.69 1.67 3.83
N ARG A 100 19.74 2.06 3.08
CA ARG A 100 20.23 3.43 3.05
C ARG A 100 19.15 4.45 2.68
N TYR A 101 18.11 4.05 1.94
CA TYR A 101 17.03 4.94 1.52
C TYR A 101 15.88 5.05 2.51
N THR A 102 15.81 4.20 3.53
CA THR A 102 14.66 4.15 4.43
C THR A 102 14.90 4.91 5.73
N ARG A 103 13.83 5.12 6.49
CA ARG A 103 13.88 5.70 7.84
C ARG A 103 13.15 4.81 8.83
N ASP A 104 13.73 4.66 10.02
CA ASP A 104 13.10 3.97 11.15
C ASP A 104 11.90 4.78 11.65
N PHE A 105 10.71 4.18 11.64
CA PHE A 105 9.48 4.76 12.16
C PHE A 105 9.58 5.21 13.62
N LYS A 106 10.45 4.61 14.44
CA LYS A 106 10.71 5.10 15.81
C LYS A 106 11.18 6.56 15.86
N THR A 107 11.68 7.10 14.75
CA THR A 107 12.10 8.51 14.67
C THR A 107 10.95 9.47 14.29
N ILE A 108 9.79 8.93 13.92
CA ILE A 108 8.62 9.67 13.42
C ILE A 108 7.43 9.51 14.38
N VAL A 109 7.27 8.30 14.93
CA VAL A 109 6.18 7.92 15.82
C VAL A 109 6.30 8.63 17.17
N PRO A 110 5.23 9.24 17.71
CA PRO A 110 5.26 9.90 19.01
C PRO A 110 5.52 8.91 20.17
N ASP A 111 6.16 9.38 21.24
CA ASP A 111 6.48 8.59 22.44
C ASP A 111 5.25 7.95 23.13
N SER A 112 4.04 8.48 22.88
CA SER A 112 2.79 7.92 23.41
C SER A 112 2.39 6.60 22.74
N ILE A 113 2.94 6.30 21.57
CA ILE A 113 2.68 5.07 20.83
C ILE A 113 3.78 4.07 21.18
N SER A 114 3.41 3.00 21.88
CA SER A 114 4.35 1.98 22.40
C SER A 114 4.39 0.71 21.55
N ASN A 115 3.60 0.65 20.49
CA ASN A 115 3.48 -0.52 19.61
C ASN A 115 4.84 -0.98 19.06
N PRO A 116 5.10 -2.30 19.01
CA PRO A 116 6.33 -2.82 18.42
C PRO A 116 6.42 -2.48 16.93
N ILE A 117 7.56 -1.91 16.53
CA ILE A 117 7.88 -1.47 15.17
C ILE A 117 8.97 -2.37 14.58
N SER A 118 8.71 -2.93 13.40
CA SER A 118 9.58 -3.81 12.62
C SER A 118 10.12 -3.16 11.32
N ASN A 119 9.54 -2.04 10.88
CA ASN A 119 9.91 -1.26 9.69
C ASN A 119 9.85 -2.04 8.36
N ARG A 120 8.99 -3.07 8.28
CA ARG A 120 8.85 -3.91 7.09
C ARG A 120 7.47 -4.56 7.06
N ILE A 121 7.05 -5.02 5.89
CA ILE A 121 5.82 -5.80 5.76
C ILE A 121 5.93 -7.07 6.61
N ALA A 122 5.02 -7.23 7.57
CA ALA A 122 4.95 -8.42 8.39
C ALA A 122 4.07 -9.52 7.74
N GLN A 123 2.95 -9.11 7.14
CA GLN A 123 1.92 -9.98 6.55
C GLN A 123 0.91 -9.12 5.77
N ASN A 124 -0.23 -9.70 5.36
CA ASN A 124 -1.30 -8.95 4.71
C ASN A 124 -1.86 -7.85 5.63
N TYR A 125 -2.41 -6.80 5.03
CA TYR A 125 -2.95 -5.62 5.72
C TYR A 125 -1.90 -4.98 6.65
N SER A 126 -0.72 -4.72 6.09
CA SER A 126 0.43 -4.20 6.82
C SER A 126 1.02 -3.02 6.05
N SER A 127 1.49 -2.01 6.77
CA SER A 127 2.49 -1.10 6.20
C SER A 127 3.86 -1.77 6.10
N GLY A 128 4.76 -1.12 5.37
CA GLY A 128 6.13 -1.57 5.15
C GLY A 128 7.13 -0.46 5.40
N VAL A 129 8.07 -0.32 4.46
CA VAL A 129 9.10 0.70 4.55
C VAL A 129 8.55 2.11 4.39
N PHE A 130 9.25 3.07 5.00
CA PHE A 130 9.09 4.49 4.71
C PHE A 130 10.39 5.05 4.12
N ILE A 131 10.28 5.68 2.96
CA ILE A 131 11.37 6.39 2.28
C ILE A 131 11.14 7.89 2.48
N PRO A 132 11.92 8.62 3.29
CA PRO A 132 11.72 10.05 3.51
C PRO A 132 11.99 10.86 2.24
N ALA A 133 11.46 12.09 2.16
CA ALA A 133 11.47 12.90 0.94
C ALA A 133 12.87 13.11 0.32
N THR A 134 13.89 13.32 1.17
CA THR A 134 15.28 13.45 0.71
C THR A 134 15.80 12.17 0.07
N GLN A 135 15.37 11.01 0.57
CA GLN A 135 15.79 9.71 0.06
C GLN A 135 14.97 9.26 -1.15
N VAL A 136 13.74 9.74 -1.32
CA VAL A 136 13.00 9.61 -2.59
C VAL A 136 13.79 10.29 -3.70
N ALA A 137 14.21 11.54 -3.50
CA ALA A 137 14.98 12.27 -4.49
C ALA A 137 16.33 11.60 -4.81
N ARG A 138 17.01 11.10 -3.77
CA ARG A 138 18.28 10.38 -3.92
C ARG A 138 18.11 9.03 -4.62
N LEU A 139 17.05 8.27 -4.33
CA LEU A 139 16.79 6.98 -4.98
C LEU A 139 16.56 7.16 -6.47
N LEU A 140 15.83 8.20 -6.88
CA LEU A 140 15.67 8.57 -8.28
C LEU A 140 16.99 8.96 -8.94
N GLU A 141 17.81 9.78 -8.28
CA GLU A 141 19.14 10.16 -8.78
C GLU A 141 20.06 8.93 -8.96
N ASP A 142 20.07 8.03 -7.97
CA ASP A 142 20.85 6.81 -8.02
C ASP A 142 20.28 5.84 -9.09
N TYR A 143 18.97 5.78 -9.31
CA TYR A 143 18.39 5.01 -10.42
C TYR A 143 18.89 5.51 -11.80
N GLU A 144 19.06 6.82 -11.97
CA GLU A 144 19.57 7.40 -13.21
C GLU A 144 21.08 7.19 -13.39
N ASN A 145 21.86 7.26 -12.31
CA ASN A 145 23.32 7.41 -12.36
C ASN A 145 24.13 6.21 -11.82
N ASP A 146 23.53 5.33 -11.02
CA ASP A 146 24.16 4.13 -10.46
C ASP A 146 23.61 2.88 -11.16
N GLN A 147 24.45 2.27 -12.00
CA GLN A 147 24.09 1.09 -12.77
C GLN A 147 23.65 -0.08 -11.90
N ALA A 148 24.24 -0.26 -10.71
CA ALA A 148 23.89 -1.38 -9.83
C ALA A 148 22.48 -1.19 -9.25
N VAL A 149 22.19 0.03 -8.77
CA VAL A 149 20.85 0.42 -8.29
C VAL A 149 19.80 0.22 -9.36
N ARG A 150 20.06 0.72 -10.57
CA ARG A 150 19.13 0.54 -11.70
C ARG A 150 18.88 -0.92 -12.02
N THR A 151 19.94 -1.73 -12.13
CA THR A 151 19.81 -3.14 -12.47
C THR A 151 19.04 -3.92 -11.42
N ASP A 152 19.29 -3.68 -10.13
CA ASP A 152 18.55 -4.35 -9.06
C ASP A 152 17.08 -3.90 -9.03
N LEU A 153 16.78 -2.61 -9.22
CA LEU A 153 15.40 -2.11 -9.29
C LEU A 153 14.64 -2.62 -10.52
N ASP A 154 15.24 -2.57 -11.72
CA ASP A 154 14.62 -3.07 -12.96
C ASP A 154 14.36 -4.58 -12.88
N GLY A 155 15.30 -5.33 -12.30
CA GLY A 155 15.18 -6.77 -12.12
C GLY A 155 14.10 -7.14 -11.11
N PHE A 156 14.01 -6.40 -10.00
CA PHE A 156 13.06 -6.67 -8.93
C PHE A 156 11.63 -6.22 -9.28
N PHE A 157 11.48 -5.03 -9.86
CA PHE A 157 10.21 -4.48 -10.33
C PHE A 157 9.98 -4.82 -11.82
N SER A 158 10.02 -6.11 -12.14
CA SER A 158 9.89 -6.60 -13.52
C SER A 158 8.49 -6.37 -14.13
N ASP A 159 8.31 -6.76 -15.40
CA ASP A 159 7.03 -6.74 -16.13
C ASP A 159 6.36 -5.35 -16.16
N GLY A 160 7.18 -4.29 -16.25
CA GLY A 160 6.71 -2.90 -16.30
C GLY A 160 6.35 -2.30 -14.94
N ARG A 161 6.41 -3.06 -13.84
CA ARG A 161 6.12 -2.55 -12.49
C ARG A 161 7.08 -1.44 -12.07
N ILE A 162 8.32 -1.45 -12.57
CA ILE A 162 9.30 -0.40 -12.30
C ILE A 162 8.78 0.97 -12.73
N GLY A 163 8.06 1.07 -13.86
CA GLY A 163 7.48 2.34 -14.31
C GLY A 163 6.45 2.89 -13.33
N VAL A 164 5.66 2.02 -12.68
CA VAL A 164 4.70 2.43 -11.65
C VAL A 164 5.41 2.91 -10.39
N PHE A 165 6.45 2.19 -9.95
CA PHE A 165 7.22 2.56 -8.77
C PHE A 165 7.98 3.88 -8.96
N LEU A 166 8.62 4.08 -10.12
CA LEU A 166 9.28 5.34 -10.46
C LEU A 166 8.31 6.51 -10.48
N ARG A 167 7.12 6.36 -11.07
CA ARG A 167 6.08 7.41 -11.01
C ARG A 167 5.65 7.74 -9.59
N ALA A 168 5.55 6.75 -8.70
CA ALA A 168 5.27 7.00 -7.30
C ALA A 168 6.36 7.84 -6.63
N LEU A 169 7.63 7.55 -6.92
CA LEU A 169 8.77 8.34 -6.45
C LEU A 169 8.80 9.74 -7.07
N GLU A 170 8.53 9.88 -8.38
CA GLU A 170 8.51 11.16 -9.07
C GLU A 170 7.42 12.08 -8.55
N ASP A 171 6.21 11.57 -8.35
CA ASP A 171 5.11 12.32 -7.75
C ASP A 171 5.41 12.75 -6.31
N ALA A 172 6.05 11.87 -5.53
CA ALA A 172 6.50 12.19 -4.19
C ALA A 172 7.58 13.30 -4.22
N LYS A 173 8.59 13.17 -5.09
CA LYS A 173 9.65 14.18 -5.28
C LYS A 173 9.10 15.53 -5.68
N GLN A 174 8.17 15.59 -6.65
CA GLN A 174 7.57 16.84 -7.12
C GLN A 174 6.85 17.61 -5.99
N GLN A 175 6.37 16.88 -4.99
CA GLN A 175 5.59 17.44 -3.87
C GLN A 175 6.42 17.53 -2.58
N ALA A 176 7.73 17.24 -2.65
CA ALA A 176 8.64 17.17 -1.51
C ALA A 176 8.15 16.21 -0.40
N LEU A 177 7.65 15.05 -0.81
CA LEU A 177 7.10 14.02 0.06
C LEU A 177 8.01 12.79 0.11
N GLY A 178 7.86 12.03 1.20
CA GLY A 178 8.33 10.66 1.26
C GLY A 178 7.39 9.69 0.55
N LEU A 179 7.66 8.40 0.72
CA LEU A 179 6.86 7.31 0.18
C LEU A 179 6.69 6.22 1.24
N LEU A 180 5.43 5.93 1.58
CA LEU A 180 5.06 4.85 2.49
C LEU A 180 4.56 3.65 1.69
N GLU A 181 5.11 2.48 1.96
CA GLU A 181 4.63 1.20 1.44
C GLU A 181 3.53 0.60 2.33
N ALA A 182 2.54 -0.05 1.72
CA ALA A 182 1.56 -0.88 2.42
C ALA A 182 1.06 -2.04 1.55
N THR A 183 0.37 -2.99 2.17
CA THR A 183 -0.19 -4.16 1.50
C THR A 183 -1.71 -4.21 1.65
N GLU A 184 -2.39 -4.65 0.60
CA GLU A 184 -3.84 -4.85 0.52
C GLU A 184 -4.67 -3.61 0.85
N VAL A 185 -4.13 -2.38 0.73
CA VAL A 185 -4.96 -1.16 0.75
C VAL A 185 -5.96 -1.17 -0.42
N VAL A 186 -5.52 -1.70 -1.56
CA VAL A 186 -6.35 -2.05 -2.71
C VAL A 186 -6.06 -3.50 -3.08
N GLU A 187 -7.11 -4.25 -3.39
CA GLU A 187 -7.02 -5.66 -3.79
C GLU A 187 -7.72 -5.83 -5.14
N PRO A 188 -7.01 -5.55 -6.27
CA PRO A 188 -7.62 -5.57 -7.58
C PRO A 188 -8.13 -6.96 -7.97
N ASN A 189 -9.30 -7.02 -8.60
CA ASN A 189 -9.78 -8.24 -9.21
C ASN A 189 -9.38 -8.27 -10.70
N PRO A 190 -8.40 -9.10 -11.10
CA PRO A 190 -7.90 -9.10 -12.47
C PRO A 190 -8.94 -9.59 -13.49
N LEU A 191 -9.95 -10.36 -13.06
CA LEU A 191 -11.04 -10.81 -13.92
C LEU A 191 -12.00 -9.66 -14.24
N ASN A 192 -12.35 -8.88 -13.22
CA ASN A 192 -13.19 -7.69 -13.35
C ASN A 192 -12.70 -6.59 -12.41
N LEU A 193 -11.99 -5.58 -12.95
CA LEU A 193 -11.42 -4.50 -12.15
C LEU A 193 -12.49 -3.66 -11.43
N ASN A 194 -13.74 -3.67 -11.89
CA ASN A 194 -14.84 -2.99 -11.21
C ASN A 194 -15.26 -3.73 -9.92
N ASP A 195 -14.93 -5.02 -9.79
CA ASP A 195 -15.17 -5.84 -8.59
C ASP A 195 -13.91 -5.93 -7.71
N SER A 196 -13.10 -4.86 -7.72
CA SER A 196 -11.93 -4.72 -6.85
C SER A 196 -12.34 -4.26 -5.45
N ALA A 197 -11.60 -4.67 -4.42
CA ALA A 197 -11.80 -4.16 -3.07
C ALA A 197 -10.78 -3.04 -2.79
N CYS A 198 -11.16 -2.06 -1.96
CA CYS A 198 -10.28 -0.95 -1.60
C CYS A 198 -10.67 -0.40 -0.23
N TYR A 199 -9.74 -0.40 0.73
CA TYR A 199 -9.96 0.12 2.08
C TYR A 199 -9.77 1.64 2.17
N SER A 200 -9.31 2.25 1.08
CA SER A 200 -9.12 3.68 0.93
C SER A 200 -10.04 4.26 -0.16
N ASN A 201 -9.67 5.38 -0.79
CA ASN A 201 -10.36 5.90 -1.97
C ASN A 201 -9.81 5.24 -3.25
N LEU A 202 -10.62 4.39 -3.90
CA LEU A 202 -10.21 3.72 -5.13
C LEU A 202 -9.93 4.70 -6.28
N PHE A 203 -10.62 5.84 -6.32
CA PHE A 203 -10.42 6.86 -7.37
C PHE A 203 -9.08 7.57 -7.26
N ASN A 204 -8.43 7.50 -6.09
CA ASN A 204 -7.07 7.99 -5.89
C ASN A 204 -5.99 6.95 -6.23
N CYS A 205 -6.36 5.70 -6.50
CA CYS A 205 -5.39 4.70 -6.94
C CYS A 205 -5.05 4.90 -8.43
N ASP A 206 -3.76 5.02 -8.74
CA ASP A 206 -3.28 4.92 -10.11
C ASP A 206 -3.67 3.56 -10.72
N GLN A 207 -4.20 3.57 -11.93
CA GLN A 207 -4.80 2.39 -12.56
C GLN A 207 -3.76 1.48 -13.23
N GLU A 208 -2.57 1.98 -13.55
CA GLU A 208 -1.65 1.28 -14.44
C GLU A 208 -1.17 -0.05 -13.84
N GLY A 209 -0.86 -0.07 -12.55
CA GLY A 209 -0.49 -1.29 -11.86
C GLY A 209 -1.59 -2.37 -11.88
N ALA A 210 -2.86 -1.96 -11.78
CA ALA A 210 -3.99 -2.88 -11.83
C ALA A 210 -4.16 -3.46 -13.24
N TYR A 211 -3.92 -2.65 -14.29
CA TYR A 211 -3.89 -3.13 -15.67
C TYR A 211 -2.74 -4.09 -15.94
N LEU A 212 -1.53 -3.82 -15.44
CA LEU A 212 -0.39 -4.74 -15.53
C LEU A 212 -0.71 -6.08 -14.85
N PHE A 213 -1.32 -6.04 -13.66
CA PHE A 213 -1.74 -7.25 -12.97
C PHE A 213 -2.79 -8.04 -13.77
N LYS A 214 -3.82 -7.36 -14.29
CA LYS A 214 -4.82 -7.99 -15.16
C LYS A 214 -4.17 -8.64 -16.38
N GLN A 215 -3.27 -7.94 -17.06
CA GLN A 215 -2.56 -8.47 -18.23
C GLN A 215 -1.77 -9.74 -17.89
N ALA A 216 -1.01 -9.72 -16.80
CA ALA A 216 -0.24 -10.87 -16.34
C ALA A 216 -1.14 -12.06 -15.98
N ALA A 217 -2.24 -11.81 -15.27
CA ALA A 217 -3.21 -12.86 -14.91
C ALA A 217 -3.86 -13.49 -16.16
N MET A 218 -4.28 -12.68 -17.14
CA MET A 218 -4.86 -13.18 -18.39
C MET A 218 -3.85 -13.99 -19.21
N ALA A 219 -2.59 -13.57 -19.25
CA ALA A 219 -1.53 -14.33 -19.91
C ALA A 219 -1.29 -15.69 -19.24
N GLN A 220 -1.29 -15.74 -17.90
CA GLN A 220 -1.16 -16.99 -17.15
C GLN A 220 -2.34 -17.94 -17.40
N MET A 221 -3.58 -17.43 -17.41
CA MET A 221 -4.76 -18.24 -17.71
C MET A 221 -4.69 -18.82 -19.13
N LYS A 222 -4.34 -18.00 -20.11
CA LYS A 222 -4.17 -18.45 -21.49
C LYS A 222 -3.11 -19.56 -21.62
N ALA A 223 -1.97 -19.39 -20.96
CA ALA A 223 -0.92 -20.42 -20.96
C ALA A 223 -1.38 -21.74 -20.34
N MET A 224 -2.19 -21.69 -19.27
CA MET A 224 -2.80 -22.88 -18.67
C MET A 224 -3.83 -23.53 -19.60
N GLU A 225 -4.66 -22.75 -20.29
CA GLU A 225 -5.62 -23.27 -21.28
C GLU A 225 -4.90 -24.03 -22.40
N GLU A 226 -3.84 -23.46 -22.95
CA GLU A 226 -3.01 -24.08 -23.98
C GLU A 226 -2.35 -25.37 -23.48
N GLN A 227 -1.80 -25.36 -22.26
CA GLN A 227 -1.18 -26.54 -21.65
C GLN A 227 -2.17 -27.69 -21.43
N HIS A 228 -3.43 -27.37 -21.11
CA HIS A 228 -4.47 -28.34 -20.79
C HIS A 228 -5.43 -28.64 -21.96
N ASN A 229 -5.17 -28.11 -23.17
CA ASN A 229 -6.03 -28.22 -24.35
C ASN A 229 -7.48 -27.76 -24.10
N LEU A 230 -7.66 -26.72 -23.28
CA LEU A 230 -8.95 -26.09 -22.99
C LEU A 230 -9.32 -25.09 -24.09
N GLN A 231 -10.61 -24.71 -24.15
CA GLN A 231 -11.03 -23.65 -25.08
C GLN A 231 -10.52 -22.28 -24.60
N PRO A 232 -10.20 -21.35 -25.52
CA PRO A 232 -9.82 -20.00 -25.14
C PRO A 232 -10.88 -19.30 -24.28
N GLY A 233 -10.48 -18.80 -23.11
CA GLY A 233 -11.33 -18.12 -22.14
C GLY A 233 -12.14 -19.04 -21.23
N GLU A 234 -11.99 -20.37 -21.34
CA GLU A 234 -12.68 -21.34 -20.48
C GLU A 234 -12.32 -21.16 -19.00
N ILE A 235 -11.06 -20.87 -18.67
CA ILE A 235 -10.65 -20.62 -17.29
C ILE A 235 -11.23 -19.29 -16.80
N ALA A 236 -11.05 -18.20 -17.56
CA ALA A 236 -11.47 -16.87 -17.15
C ALA A 236 -12.99 -16.76 -16.94
N ASN A 237 -13.79 -17.45 -17.76
CA ASN A 237 -15.26 -17.44 -17.67
C ASN A 237 -15.81 -18.23 -16.48
N ASN A 238 -15.05 -19.21 -15.96
CA ASN A 238 -15.46 -20.09 -14.87
C ASN A 238 -14.70 -19.83 -13.56
N ALA A 239 -13.71 -18.93 -13.57
CA ALA A 239 -12.92 -18.61 -12.40
C ALA A 239 -13.70 -17.74 -11.42
N GLU A 240 -13.74 -18.16 -10.16
CA GLU A 240 -14.19 -17.33 -9.05
C GLU A 240 -12.98 -16.79 -8.28
N ARG A 241 -13.05 -15.52 -7.88
CA ARG A 241 -12.03 -14.92 -7.02
C ARG A 241 -12.16 -15.49 -5.61
N VAL A 242 -11.12 -16.17 -5.15
CA VAL A 242 -11.00 -16.65 -3.76
C VAL A 242 -9.94 -15.81 -3.05
N VAL A 243 -10.33 -15.07 -2.02
CA VAL A 243 -9.39 -14.36 -1.15
C VAL A 243 -8.90 -15.33 -0.08
N MET A 244 -7.73 -15.93 -0.29
CA MET A 244 -7.07 -16.79 0.69
C MET A 244 -6.27 -15.93 1.67
N ASN A 245 -6.85 -15.64 2.83
CA ASN A 245 -6.07 -15.19 3.98
C ASN A 245 -5.35 -16.41 4.54
N THR A 246 -4.02 -16.45 4.49
CA THR A 246 -3.22 -17.47 5.18
C THR A 246 -3.71 -17.57 6.62
N GLU A 247 -4.08 -18.77 7.07
CA GLU A 247 -4.88 -18.97 8.28
C GLU A 247 -4.27 -18.27 9.50
N GLU A 248 -5.09 -17.41 10.09
CA GLU A 248 -4.91 -16.82 11.41
C GLU A 248 -4.84 -17.93 12.46
N ILE A 249 -3.83 -17.87 13.33
CA ILE A 249 -4.05 -18.26 14.71
C ILE A 249 -4.90 -17.11 15.31
N GLU A 250 -6.23 -17.27 15.20
CA GLU A 250 -7.32 -16.50 15.80
C GLU A 250 -7.29 -14.95 15.78
N GLU A 251 -7.88 -14.31 14.76
CA GLU A 251 -8.40 -12.93 14.84
C GLU A 251 -9.76 -12.78 14.09
N LYS A 252 -10.79 -13.51 14.55
CA LYS A 252 -12.13 -13.51 13.91
C LYS A 252 -12.87 -12.15 13.98
N GLU A 253 -12.47 -11.21 14.83
CA GLU A 253 -13.18 -9.93 14.97
C GLU A 253 -12.78 -8.89 13.91
N LYS A 254 -11.52 -8.86 13.46
CA LYS A 254 -11.01 -7.82 12.54
C LYS A 254 -11.55 -7.98 11.11
N LYS A 255 -11.75 -9.22 10.64
CA LYS A 255 -12.27 -9.52 9.28
C LYS A 255 -13.72 -9.08 9.03
N GLY A 256 -14.60 -9.20 10.03
CA GLY A 256 -15.99 -8.75 9.91
C GLY A 256 -16.12 -7.22 9.82
N PHE A 257 -15.14 -6.51 10.37
CA PHE A 257 -15.11 -5.06 10.46
C PHE A 257 -14.66 -4.42 9.12
N TRP A 258 -13.58 -4.93 8.51
CA TRP A 258 -13.09 -4.45 7.21
C TRP A 258 -14.12 -4.62 6.09
N LYS A 259 -14.90 -5.71 6.12
CA LYS A 259 -16.02 -5.94 5.20
C LYS A 259 -17.16 -4.92 5.35
N LYS A 260 -17.30 -4.29 6.52
CA LYS A 260 -18.25 -3.17 6.76
C LYS A 260 -17.71 -1.82 6.26
N LEU A 261 -16.38 -1.67 6.20
CA LEU A 261 -15.73 -0.47 5.66
C LEU A 261 -15.82 -0.43 4.12
N LEU A 262 -15.83 -1.61 3.48
CA LEU A 262 -15.93 -1.82 2.02
C LEU A 262 -17.35 -1.79 1.44
N GLY A 263 -18.35 -1.31 2.20
CA GLY A 263 -19.77 -1.36 1.83
C GLY A 263 -20.07 -1.01 0.38
#